data_AF-A0A1S6ISN5-F1
#
_entry.id   AF-A0A1S6ISN5-F1
#
_cell.length_a   1.000
_cell.length_b   1.000
_cell.length_c   1.000
_cell.angle_alpha   90.00
_cell.angle_beta   90.00
_cell.angle_gamma   90.00
#
_symmetry.space_group_name_H-M   'P 1'
#
loop_
_entity.id
_entity.type
_entity.pdbx_description
1 polymer ?
#
loop_
_entity_poly.entity_id
_entity_poly.type
_entity_poly.pdbx_seq_one_letter_code
_entity_poly.pdbx_strand_id
1 'polypeptide(L)'
;MRVYDKEFKEEAVKLSNEIGNKAASEQLGIPVTTLYTWKGQIKQHGSIAFVGSGHKRIDPKIAEIKAMEKRIKELEAANDILKKALGFFAESQKR
;
A
#
# COMPACT_ATOMS: atom_id res chain seq x y z
N MET A 1 -15.47 18.22 -12.01
CA MET A 1 -14.09 17.85 -11.63
C MET A 1 -13.67 16.66 -12.47
N ARG A 2 -12.60 16.76 -13.28
CA ARG A 2 -12.12 15.59 -14.05
C ARG A 2 -11.46 14.60 -13.10
N VAL A 3 -11.83 13.33 -13.22
CA VAL A 3 -11.22 12.22 -12.47
C VAL A 3 -10.28 11.51 -13.43
N TYR A 4 -9.02 11.38 -13.02
CA TYR A 4 -8.02 10.59 -13.74
C TYR A 4 -7.72 9.35 -12.91
N ASP A 5 -7.55 8.22 -13.57
CA ASP A 5 -7.09 6.98 -12.94
C ASP A 5 -5.63 7.12 -12.45
N LYS A 6 -5.10 6.05 -11.87
CA LYS A 6 -3.75 6.05 -11.30
C LYS A 6 -2.72 6.03 -12.42
N GLU A 7 -2.94 5.16 -13.39
CA GLU A 7 -2.05 4.86 -14.51
C GLU A 7 -1.79 6.13 -15.33
N PHE A 8 -2.84 6.87 -15.68
CA PHE A 8 -2.73 8.14 -16.40
C PHE A 8 -1.92 9.17 -15.62
N LYS A 9 -2.10 9.26 -14.30
CA LYS A 9 -1.34 10.22 -13.48
C LYS A 9 0.14 9.88 -13.44
N GLU A 10 0.47 8.60 -13.35
CA GLU A 10 1.86 8.12 -13.36
C GLU A 10 2.52 8.39 -14.71
N GLU A 11 1.85 8.05 -15.81
CA GLU A 11 2.34 8.31 -17.17
C GLU A 11 2.46 9.81 -17.46
N ALA A 12 1.49 10.62 -17.05
CA ALA A 12 1.53 12.07 -17.23
C ALA A 12 2.71 12.70 -16.48
N VAL A 13 3.00 12.24 -15.26
CA VAL A 13 4.19 12.71 -14.54
C VAL A 13 5.47 12.22 -15.21
N LYS A 14 5.52 10.97 -15.69
CA LYS A 14 6.69 10.46 -16.43
C LYS A 14 6.98 11.30 -17.67
N LEU A 15 5.97 11.55 -18.50
CA LEU A 15 6.08 12.42 -19.67
C LEU A 15 6.55 13.83 -19.25
N SER A 16 5.98 14.40 -18.19
CA SER A 16 6.39 15.72 -17.69
C SER A 16 7.85 15.80 -17.21
N ASN A 17 8.45 14.67 -16.84
CA ASN A 17 9.88 14.61 -16.48
C ASN A 17 10.77 14.57 -17.72
N GLU A 18 10.29 14.01 -18.83
CA GLU A 18 11.02 13.90 -20.09
C GLU A 18 10.98 15.20 -20.89
N ILE A 19 9.79 15.82 -21.04
CA ILE A 19 9.58 16.99 -21.91
C ILE A 19 9.23 18.28 -21.14
N GLY A 20 9.12 18.20 -19.81
CA GLY A 20 8.74 19.33 -18.96
C GLY A 20 7.22 19.48 -18.80
N ASN A 21 6.81 20.13 -17.70
CA ASN A 21 5.40 20.24 -17.30
C ASN A 21 4.54 21.00 -18.33
N LYS A 22 5.10 22.03 -18.98
CA LYS A 22 4.35 22.84 -19.96
C LYS A 22 4.03 22.05 -21.22
N ALA A 23 5.04 21.42 -21.82
CA ALA A 23 4.86 20.61 -23.03
C ALA A 23 3.95 19.39 -22.77
N ALA A 24 4.15 18.70 -21.64
CA ALA A 24 3.29 17.57 -21.26
C ALA A 24 1.82 18.00 -21.02
N SER A 25 1.61 19.18 -20.42
CA SER A 25 0.27 19.74 -20.22
C SER A 25 -0.44 20.03 -21.54
N GLU A 26 0.26 20.62 -22.51
CA GLU A 26 -0.28 20.94 -23.83
C GLU A 26 -0.61 19.65 -24.61
N GLN A 27 0.28 18.67 -24.58
CA GLN A 27 0.09 17.38 -25.26
C GLN A 27 -1.05 16.55 -24.67
N LEU A 28 -1.20 16.54 -23.34
CA LEU A 28 -2.23 15.75 -22.65
C LEU A 28 -3.57 16.49 -22.49
N GLY A 29 -3.64 17.78 -22.84
CA GLY A 29 -4.84 18.60 -22.69
C GLY A 29 -5.30 18.76 -21.24
N ILE A 30 -4.36 18.78 -20.28
CA ILE A 30 -4.62 18.96 -18.84
C ILE A 30 -3.97 20.25 -18.34
N PRO A 31 -4.46 20.88 -17.26
CA PRO A 31 -3.83 22.08 -16.71
C PRO A 31 -2.41 21.82 -16.18
N VAL A 32 -1.44 22.68 -16.51
CA VAL A 32 -0.05 22.58 -16.02
C VAL A 32 0.03 22.47 -14.49
N THR A 33 -0.82 23.20 -13.77
CA THR A 33 -0.92 23.15 -12.30
C THR A 33 -1.20 21.75 -11.77
N THR A 34 -1.96 20.95 -12.52
CA THR A 34 -2.28 19.55 -12.16
C THR A 34 -1.01 18.70 -12.16
N LEU A 35 -0.13 18.87 -13.15
CA LEU A 35 1.16 18.18 -13.20
C LEU A 35 2.09 18.60 -12.05
N TYR A 36 2.11 19.88 -11.67
CA TYR A 36 2.86 20.33 -10.49
C TYR A 36 2.36 19.65 -9.21
N THR A 37 1.03 19.58 -9.02
CA THR A 37 0.44 18.89 -7.88
C THR A 37 0.81 17.41 -7.86
N TRP A 38 0.71 16.71 -8.99
CA TRP A 38 1.03 15.28 -9.07
C TRP A 38 2.52 15.01 -8.84
N LYS A 39 3.43 15.84 -9.35
CA LYS A 39 4.86 15.74 -9.03
C LYS A 39 5.13 15.94 -7.55
N GLY A 40 4.45 16.90 -6.90
CA GLY A 40 4.51 17.07 -5.45
C GLY A 40 4.05 15.84 -4.69
N GLN A 41 2.94 15.23 -5.11
CA GLN A 41 2.41 14.00 -4.51
C GLN A 41 3.38 12.82 -4.65
N ILE A 42 4.00 12.62 -5.82
CA ILE A 42 5.01 11.57 -6.02
C ILE A 42 6.25 11.85 -5.15
N LYS A 43 6.71 13.10 -5.05
CA LYS A 43 7.85 13.45 -4.20
C LYS A 43 7.58 13.17 -2.72
N GLN A 44 6.36 13.42 -2.27
CA GLN A 44 5.97 13.24 -0.86
C GLN A 44 5.66 11.80 -0.49
N HIS A 45 5.04 11.05 -1.41
CA HIS A 45 4.43 9.75 -1.11
C HIS A 45 4.98 8.60 -1.95
N GLY A 46 5.89 8.85 -2.89
CA GLY A 46 6.49 7.81 -3.73
C GLY A 46 5.46 6.96 -4.47
N SER A 47 5.59 5.64 -4.37
CA SER A 47 4.73 4.64 -5.02
C SER A 47 3.27 4.64 -4.55
N ILE A 48 2.98 5.28 -3.41
CA ILE A 48 1.61 5.39 -2.86
C ILE A 48 1.00 6.79 -3.08
N ALA A 49 1.51 7.52 -4.08
CA ALA A 49 1.04 8.86 -4.42
C ALA A 49 -0.42 8.92 -4.92
N PHE A 50 -0.93 7.85 -5.54
CA PHE A 50 -2.23 7.84 -6.19
C PHE A 50 -3.11 6.67 -5.74
N VAL A 51 -3.58 6.69 -4.48
CA VAL A 51 -4.43 5.62 -3.92
C VAL A 51 -5.95 5.80 -4.13
N GLY A 52 -6.36 6.85 -4.85
CA GLY A 52 -7.78 7.19 -5.02
C GLY A 52 -8.39 7.85 -3.77
N SER A 53 -9.58 8.46 -3.96
CA SER A 53 -10.31 9.08 -2.84
C SER A 53 -10.82 8.00 -1.87
N GLY A 54 -10.84 8.30 -0.57
CA GLY A 54 -11.36 7.40 0.47
C GLY A 54 -10.45 6.24 0.89
N HIS A 55 -9.32 6.02 0.21
CA HIS A 55 -8.39 4.95 0.53
C HIS A 55 -7.22 5.46 1.38
N LYS A 56 -6.83 4.69 2.40
CA LYS A 56 -5.63 4.98 3.18
C LYS A 56 -4.39 4.74 2.32
N ARG A 57 -3.46 5.70 2.34
CA ARG A 57 -2.10 5.52 1.80
C ARG A 57 -1.36 4.55 2.70
N ILE A 58 -1.41 3.27 2.38
CA ILE A 58 -0.70 2.22 3.10
C ILE A 58 0.42 1.74 2.19
N ASP A 59 1.65 1.78 2.69
CA ASP A 59 2.78 1.14 2.03
C ASP A 59 2.49 -0.37 1.92
N PRO A 60 2.51 -0.96 0.71
CA PRO A 60 2.28 -2.39 0.51
C PRO A 60 3.12 -3.27 1.43
N LYS A 61 4.39 -2.89 1.70
CA LYS A 61 5.27 -3.63 2.62
C LYS A 61 4.76 -3.61 4.05
N ILE A 62 4.24 -2.46 4.50
CA ILE A 62 3.65 -2.33 5.85
C ILE A 62 2.37 -3.16 5.95
N ALA A 63 1.56 -3.21 4.89
CA ALA A 63 0.37 -4.05 4.86
C ALA A 63 0.73 -5.54 4.97
N GLU A 64 1.76 -5.97 4.23
CA GLU A 64 2.27 -7.34 4.27
C GLU A 64 2.83 -7.71 5.64
N ILE A 65 3.66 -6.83 6.24
CA ILE A 65 4.19 -7.03 7.60
C ILE A 65 3.05 -7.24 8.61
N LYS A 66 2.01 -6.40 8.58
CA LYS A 66 0.87 -6.56 9.49
C LYS A 66 0.10 -7.86 9.28
N ALA A 67 -0.03 -8.30 8.02
CA ALA A 67 -0.66 -9.59 7.72
C ALA A 67 0.17 -10.75 8.27
N MET A 68 1.50 -10.69 8.12
CA MET A 68 2.42 -11.68 8.68
C MET A 68 2.41 -11.70 10.21
N GLU A 69 2.46 -10.53 10.87
CA GLU A 69 2.36 -10.42 12.34
C GLU A 69 1.06 -11.03 12.87
N LYS A 70 -0.07 -10.76 12.20
CA LYS A 70 -1.35 -11.38 12.56
C LYS A 70 -1.29 -12.90 12.44
N ARG A 71 -0.68 -13.42 11.36
CA ARG A 71 -0.56 -14.86 11.14
C ARG A 71 0.33 -15.53 12.18
N ILE A 72 1.46 -14.90 12.54
CA ILE A 72 2.35 -15.38 13.60
C ILE A 72 1.58 -15.47 14.92
N LYS A 73 0.86 -14.41 15.28
CA LYS A 73 0.06 -14.39 16.53
C LYS A 73 -0.99 -15.49 16.58
N GLU A 74 -1.68 -15.75 15.47
CA GLU A 74 -2.66 -16.84 15.37
C GLU A 74 -1.99 -18.22 15.54
N LEU A 75 -0.83 -18.41 14.93
CA LEU A 75 -0.07 -19.66 15.02
C LEU A 75 0.50 -19.88 16.42
N GLU A 76 1.02 -18.84 17.07
CA GLU A 76 1.49 -18.90 18.45
C GLU A 76 0.36 -19.27 19.40
N ALA A 77 -0.82 -18.64 19.26
CA ALA A 77 -1.98 -18.98 20.06
C ALA A 77 -2.44 -20.43 19.86
N ALA A 78 -2.46 -20.91 18.61
CA ALA A 78 -2.80 -22.31 18.31
C ALA A 78 -1.78 -23.29 18.92
N ASN A 79 -0.49 -22.97 18.83
CA ASN A 79 0.58 -23.77 19.41
C ASN A 79 0.47 -23.83 20.94
N ASP A 80 0.18 -22.71 21.60
CA ASP A 80 -0.03 -22.66 23.04
C ASP A 80 -1.22 -23.51 23.49
N ILE A 81 -2.32 -23.51 22.73
CA ILE A 81 -3.47 -24.39 22.99
C ILE A 81 -3.05 -25.86 22.88
N LEU A 82 -2.34 -26.23 21.82
CA LEU A 82 -1.86 -27.60 21.61
C LEU A 82 -0.90 -28.06 22.71
N LYS A 83 0.05 -27.20 23.13
CA LYS A 83 0.96 -27.49 24.24
C LYS A 83 0.20 -27.71 25.55
N LYS A 84 -0.79 -26.87 25.85
CA LYS A 84 -1.65 -27.05 27.03
C LYS A 84 -2.40 -28.37 26.97
N ALA A 85 -2.99 -28.71 25.81
CA ALA A 85 -3.69 -29.98 25.63
C ALA A 85 -2.76 -31.20 25.84
N LEU A 86 -1.54 -31.16 25.29
CA LEU A 86 -0.53 -32.21 25.51
C LEU A 86 -0.18 -32.38 26.99
N GLY A 87 -0.05 -31.28 27.74
CA GLY A 87 0.13 -31.31 29.19
C GLY A 87 -1.01 -32.04 29.91
N PHE A 88 -2.26 -31.72 29.57
CA PHE A 88 -3.43 -32.41 30.13
C PHE A 88 -3.46 -33.91 29.80
N PHE A 89 -3.13 -34.29 28.57
CA PHE A 89 -3.09 -35.70 28.17
C PHE A 89 -2.00 -36.47 28.93
N ALA A 90 -0.81 -35.90 29.09
CA ALA A 90 0.29 -36.53 29.82
C ALA A 90 -0.01 -36.71 31.32
N GLU A 91 -0.72 -35.76 31.94
CA GLU A 91 -1.19 -35.87 33.34
C GLU A 91 -2.22 -37.00 33.49
N SER A 92 -3.14 -37.13 32.51
CA SER A 92 -4.20 -38.14 32.53
C SER A 92 -3.69 -39.58 32.41
N GLN A 93 -2.56 -39.81 31.72
CA GLN A 93 -1.96 -41.14 31.54
C GLN A 93 -1.18 -41.64 32.77
N LYS A 94 -0.94 -40.78 33.77
CA LYS A 94 -0.23 -41.16 35.01
C LYS A 94 -1.16 -41.63 36.13
N ARG A 95 -2.48 -41.57 35.92
CA ARG A 95 -3.50 -42.14 36.80
C ARG A 95 -3.93 -43.51 36.29
#